data_AF-A0A7J7NZ90-F1
#
_entry.id   AF-A0A7J7NZ90-F1
#
_cell.length_a   1.000
_cell.length_b   1.000
_cell.length_c   1.000
_cell.angle_alpha   90.00
_cell.angle_beta   90.00
_cell.angle_gamma   90.00
#
_symmetry.space_group_name_H-M   'P 1'
#
loop_
_entity.id
_entity.type
_entity.pdbx_description
1 polymer ?
#
loop_
_entity_poly.entity_id
_entity_poly.type
_entity_poly.pdbx_seq_one_letter_code
_entity_poly.pdbx_strand_id
1 'polypeptide(L)'
;MKVQPIMMVFRISCKAYKTRKKGKVEENFIELLDTFLFQSEIKEDLFVEKLFEVKKNKLAELGTSLLTDPEKNIKSLKEITEISKGEGHDVVKLGLLYFLTGFKDIIPGYRIRLPTEKELQMNVSKAVKKTWFYESTLLTTYKACVILQN
;
A
#
# COMPACT_ATOMS: atom_id res chain seq x y z
N MET A 1 53.37 3.84 -5.64
CA MET A 1 52.13 4.56 -5.23
C MET A 1 51.62 3.90 -3.95
N LYS A 2 52.06 4.29 -2.74
CA LYS A 2 51.58 5.42 -1.92
C LYS A 2 50.06 5.58 -1.92
N VAL A 3 49.39 4.68 -1.19
CA VAL A 3 48.07 4.97 -0.61
C VAL A 3 48.05 4.45 0.84
N GLN A 4 48.83 5.12 1.70
CA GLN A 4 48.53 5.18 3.13
C GLN A 4 48.38 6.67 3.49
N PRO A 5 47.14 7.16 3.63
CA PRO A 5 46.96 8.36 4.44
C PRO A 5 45.77 8.31 5.43
N ILE A 6 44.83 7.37 5.34
CA ILE A 6 43.57 7.49 6.11
C ILE A 6 43.69 6.98 7.56
N MET A 7 44.39 5.85 7.78
CA MET A 7 44.48 5.24 9.11
C MET A 7 45.37 6.01 10.10
N MET A 8 46.28 6.86 9.61
CA MET A 8 47.20 7.61 10.48
C MET A 8 46.60 8.92 11.01
N VAL A 9 45.66 9.53 10.25
CA VAL A 9 44.93 10.73 10.68
C VAL A 9 43.91 10.39 11.78
N PHE A 10 43.29 9.21 11.73
CA PHE A 10 42.32 8.76 12.73
C PHE A 10 42.97 8.52 14.11
N ARG A 11 44.21 8.04 14.13
CA ARG A 11 44.96 7.71 15.36
C ARG A 11 45.47 8.95 16.11
N ILE A 12 45.74 10.06 15.40
CA ILE A 12 46.17 11.34 15.99
C ILE A 12 44.97 12.11 16.55
N SER A 13 43.84 12.13 15.83
CA SER A 13 42.61 12.80 16.29
C SER A 13 42.03 12.16 17.57
N CYS A 14 42.04 10.82 17.67
CA CYS A 14 41.63 10.11 18.88
C CYS A 14 42.54 10.37 20.10
N LYS A 15 43.85 10.61 19.89
CA LYS A 15 44.79 10.91 20.99
C LYS A 15 44.58 12.33 21.56
N ALA A 16 44.25 13.30 20.72
CA ALA A 16 43.89 14.65 21.15
C ALA A 16 42.51 14.71 21.84
N TYR A 17 41.58 13.82 21.45
CA TYR A 17 40.26 13.72 22.08
C TYR A 17 40.30 13.11 23.49
N LYS A 18 41.26 12.22 23.77
CA LYS A 18 41.39 11.53 25.08
C LYS A 18 41.98 12.40 26.20
N THR A 19 42.69 13.49 25.92
CA THR A 19 43.31 14.34 26.95
C THR A 19 42.48 15.56 27.36
N ARG A 20 41.32 15.82 26.73
CA ARG A 20 40.35 16.86 27.16
C ARG A 20 39.14 16.33 27.95
N LYS A 21 39.02 15.03 28.15
CA LYS A 21 38.11 14.45 29.16
C LYS A 21 38.81 14.40 30.51
N LYS A 22 38.85 15.53 31.21
CA LYS A 22 38.82 15.51 32.68
C LYS A 22 37.75 16.50 33.12
N GLY A 23 36.52 16.00 33.12
CA GLY A 23 35.36 16.67 33.68
C GLY A 23 34.36 17.16 32.64
N LYS A 24 33.21 16.45 32.52
CA LYS A 24 31.88 17.02 32.20
C LYS A 24 31.38 17.09 30.74
N VAL A 25 31.67 16.13 29.84
CA VAL A 25 31.07 16.12 28.48
C VAL A 25 30.82 14.70 27.91
N GLU A 26 30.20 13.80 28.68
CA GLU A 26 29.74 12.49 28.15
C GLU A 26 28.21 12.39 28.07
N GLU A 27 27.48 13.05 28.96
CA GLU A 27 26.01 13.02 29.00
C GLU A 27 25.36 13.75 27.81
N ASN A 28 25.89 14.92 27.42
CA ASN A 28 25.34 15.74 26.33
C ASN A 28 25.43 15.10 24.92
N PHE A 29 26.31 14.10 24.72
CA PHE A 29 26.44 13.41 23.43
C PHE A 29 25.45 12.25 23.30
N ILE A 30 25.10 11.61 24.42
CA ILE A 30 24.09 10.54 24.46
C ILE A 30 22.71 11.16 24.28
N GLU A 31 22.40 12.26 24.96
CA GLU A 31 21.14 12.99 24.77
C GLU A 31 20.96 13.52 23.34
N LEU A 32 22.05 13.93 22.69
CA LEU A 32 22.02 14.39 21.30
C LEU A 32 21.80 13.23 20.31
N LEU A 33 22.36 12.05 20.59
CA LEU A 33 22.17 10.85 19.78
C LEU A 33 20.76 10.27 19.97
N ASP A 34 20.24 10.26 21.19
CA ASP A 34 18.86 9.90 21.52
C ASP A 34 17.87 10.86 20.85
N THR A 35 18.14 12.17 20.90
CA THR A 35 17.28 13.16 20.24
C THR A 35 17.29 12.97 18.71
N PHE A 36 18.43 12.65 18.10
CA PHE A 36 18.53 12.40 16.67
C PHE A 36 17.85 11.08 16.26
N LEU A 37 18.04 10.02 17.06
CA LEU A 37 17.40 8.72 16.84
C LEU A 37 15.88 8.81 16.99
N PHE A 38 15.42 9.52 18.02
CA PHE A 38 14.02 9.86 18.24
C PHE A 38 13.45 10.72 17.10
N GLN A 39 14.23 11.69 16.59
CA GLN A 39 13.82 12.46 15.42
C GLN A 39 13.73 11.63 14.14
N SER A 40 14.56 10.60 13.96
CA SER A 40 14.40 9.66 12.84
C SER A 40 13.19 8.75 13.02
N GLU A 41 12.97 8.25 14.23
CA GLU A 41 11.84 7.37 14.57
C GLU A 41 10.49 8.10 14.40
N ILE A 42 10.36 9.33 14.91
CA ILE A 42 9.18 10.18 14.71
C ILE A 42 8.91 10.45 13.21
N LYS A 43 9.97 10.66 12.42
CA LYS A 43 9.81 10.90 10.97
C LYS A 43 9.33 9.66 10.24
N GLU A 44 9.76 8.49 10.67
CA GLU A 44 9.32 7.20 10.13
C GLU A 44 7.86 6.94 10.49
N ASP A 45 7.45 7.14 11.75
CA ASP A 45 6.05 6.99 12.19
C ASP A 45 5.11 7.96 11.47
N LEU A 46 5.50 9.23 11.35
CA LEU A 46 4.74 10.24 10.63
C LEU A 46 4.58 9.90 9.15
N PHE A 47 5.56 9.22 8.55
CA PHE A 47 5.49 8.79 7.16
C PHE A 47 4.51 7.62 6.98
N VAL A 48 4.52 6.64 7.88
CA VAL A 48 3.58 5.51 7.87
C VAL A 48 2.14 5.98 8.00
N GLU A 49 1.87 6.92 8.92
CA GLU A 49 0.52 7.46 9.11
C GLU A 49 0.02 8.27 7.92
N LYS A 50 0.90 9.07 7.30
CA LYS A 50 0.56 9.76 6.03
C LYS A 50 0.25 8.78 4.91
N LEU A 51 1.02 7.70 4.78
CA LEU A 51 0.75 6.66 3.79
C LEU A 51 -0.60 5.98 4.03
N PHE A 52 -0.94 5.72 5.30
CA PHE A 52 -2.24 5.17 5.67
C PHE A 52 -3.39 6.08 5.23
N GLU A 53 -3.32 7.37 5.55
CA GLU A 53 -4.35 8.35 5.16
C GLU A 53 -4.47 8.49 3.64
N VAL A 54 -3.36 8.45 2.90
CA VAL A 54 -3.39 8.44 1.43
C VAL A 54 -4.14 7.22 0.88
N LYS A 55 -3.86 6.02 1.41
CA LYS A 55 -4.55 4.79 0.98
C LYS A 55 -6.05 4.83 1.31
N LYS A 56 -6.40 5.33 2.49
CA LYS A 56 -7.79 5.49 2.95
C LYS A 56 -8.56 6.47 2.06
N ASN A 57 -7.99 7.62 1.74
CA ASN A 57 -8.59 8.59 0.82
C ASN A 57 -8.78 8.01 -0.58
N LYS A 58 -7.78 7.27 -1.07
CA LYS A 58 -7.89 6.58 -2.36
C LYS A 58 -9.02 5.54 -2.37
N LEU A 59 -9.19 4.77 -1.29
CA LEU A 59 -10.31 3.84 -1.17
C LEU A 59 -11.66 4.57 -1.21
N ALA A 60 -11.79 5.69 -0.51
CA ALA A 60 -13.01 6.49 -0.51
C ALA A 60 -13.36 7.05 -1.91
N GLU A 61 -12.36 7.54 -2.65
CA GLU A 61 -12.53 8.00 -4.03
C GLU A 61 -12.96 6.86 -4.97
N LEU A 62 -12.33 5.69 -4.82
CA LEU A 62 -12.58 4.54 -5.68
C LEU A 62 -14.01 4.01 -5.53
N GLY A 63 -14.54 3.89 -4.32
CA GLY A 63 -15.91 3.37 -4.20
C GLY A 63 -17.00 4.41 -4.29
N THR A 64 -16.74 5.71 -4.08
CA THR A 64 -17.70 6.75 -4.50
C THR A 64 -17.87 6.72 -6.03
N SER A 65 -16.76 6.58 -6.76
CA SER A 65 -16.78 6.37 -8.22
C SER A 65 -17.51 5.08 -8.61
N LEU A 66 -17.26 3.98 -7.89
CA LEU A 66 -17.90 2.69 -8.13
C LEU A 66 -19.43 2.77 -7.97
N LEU A 67 -19.92 3.39 -6.89
CA LEU A 67 -21.35 3.50 -6.60
C LEU A 67 -22.07 4.44 -7.57
N THR A 68 -21.38 5.45 -8.11
CA THR A 68 -21.96 6.40 -9.06
C THR A 68 -22.31 5.74 -10.39
N ASP A 69 -21.41 4.90 -10.92
CA ASP A 69 -21.58 4.25 -12.23
C ASP A 69 -20.79 2.91 -12.26
N PRO A 70 -21.38 1.80 -11.78
CA PRO A 70 -20.64 0.55 -11.58
C PRO A 70 -20.16 -0.07 -12.90
N GLU A 71 -20.93 0.06 -13.98
CA GLU A 71 -20.54 -0.50 -15.28
C GLU A 71 -19.31 0.17 -15.90
N LYS A 72 -19.09 1.46 -15.62
CA LYS A 72 -17.92 2.20 -16.13
C LYS A 72 -16.72 2.03 -15.23
N ASN A 73 -16.94 1.97 -13.92
CA ASN A 73 -15.91 1.97 -12.89
C ASN A 73 -15.60 0.58 -12.32
N ILE A 74 -15.98 -0.49 -13.03
CA ILE A 74 -15.75 -1.88 -12.57
C ILE A 74 -14.27 -2.20 -12.31
N LYS A 75 -13.35 -1.47 -12.93
CA LYS A 75 -11.90 -1.60 -12.71
C LYS A 75 -11.47 -1.15 -11.31
N SER A 76 -12.20 -0.21 -10.70
CA SER A 76 -11.94 0.27 -9.34
C SER A 76 -11.99 -0.87 -8.32
N LEU A 77 -12.79 -1.93 -8.56
CA LEU A 77 -12.78 -3.13 -7.73
C LEU A 77 -11.42 -3.83 -7.69
N LYS A 78 -10.70 -3.87 -8.82
CA LYS A 78 -9.36 -4.47 -8.88
C LYS A 78 -8.38 -3.65 -8.05
N GLU A 79 -8.44 -2.33 -8.16
CA GLU A 79 -7.59 -1.44 -7.37
C GLU A 79 -7.86 -1.56 -5.86
N ILE A 80 -9.13 -1.62 -5.45
CA ILE A 80 -9.51 -1.87 -4.05
C ILE A 80 -8.95 -3.22 -3.57
N THR A 81 -9.04 -4.26 -4.42
CA THR A 81 -8.50 -5.58 -4.11
C THR A 81 -6.97 -5.55 -3.98
N GLU A 82 -6.27 -4.80 -4.83
CA GLU A 82 -4.81 -4.65 -4.78
C GLU A 82 -4.35 -3.90 -3.53
N ILE A 83 -5.04 -2.82 -3.14
CA ILE A 83 -4.78 -2.12 -1.88
C ILE A 83 -4.97 -3.06 -0.68
N SER A 84 -5.98 -3.94 -0.76
CA SER A 84 -6.28 -4.94 0.28
C SER A 84 -5.27 -6.09 0.35
N LYS A 85 -4.37 -6.23 -0.64
CA LYS A 85 -3.26 -7.20 -0.61
C LYS A 85 -1.95 -6.62 -0.05
N GLY A 86 -1.92 -5.31 0.20
CA GLY A 86 -0.72 -4.61 0.62
C GLY A 86 -0.33 -4.88 2.08
N GLU A 87 0.77 -4.25 2.49
CA GLU A 87 1.26 -4.30 3.86
C GLU A 87 0.48 -3.32 4.77
N GLY A 88 0.18 -3.79 5.99
CA GLY A 88 -0.55 -3.04 7.02
C GLY A 88 -1.93 -3.63 7.30
N HIS A 89 -2.06 -4.34 8.43
CA HIS A 89 -3.30 -5.02 8.83
C HIS A 89 -4.54 -4.10 8.81
N ASP A 90 -4.40 -2.83 9.18
CA ASP A 90 -5.52 -1.90 9.25
C ASP A 90 -6.00 -1.47 7.85
N VAL A 91 -5.08 -1.27 6.91
CA VAL A 91 -5.40 -0.98 5.51
C VAL A 91 -6.10 -2.16 4.87
N VAL A 92 -5.60 -3.38 5.12
CA VAL A 92 -6.18 -4.62 4.59
C VAL A 92 -7.60 -4.80 5.10
N LYS A 93 -7.82 -4.67 6.41
CA LYS A 93 -9.17 -4.76 7.01
C LYS A 93 -10.11 -3.70 6.44
N LEU A 94 -9.64 -2.45 6.32
CA LEU A 94 -10.46 -1.35 5.82
C LEU A 94 -10.81 -1.54 4.34
N GLY A 95 -9.85 -1.98 3.51
CA GLY A 95 -10.07 -2.30 2.09
C GLY A 95 -11.06 -3.44 1.89
N LEU A 96 -10.95 -4.53 2.68
CA LEU A 96 -11.88 -5.66 2.64
C LEU A 96 -13.29 -5.24 3.09
N LEU A 97 -13.43 -4.47 4.17
CA LEU A 97 -14.71 -3.95 4.64
C LEU A 97 -15.39 -3.08 3.57
N TYR A 98 -14.62 -2.19 2.95
CA TYR A 98 -15.09 -1.33 1.90
C TYR A 98 -15.55 -2.13 0.67
N PHE A 99 -14.75 -3.12 0.26
CA PHE A 99 -15.08 -4.03 -0.82
C PHE A 99 -16.40 -4.76 -0.52
N LEU A 100 -16.52 -5.45 0.61
CA LEU A 100 -17.72 -6.22 0.97
C LEU A 100 -18.98 -5.34 1.02
N THR A 101 -18.86 -4.13 1.55
CA THR A 101 -19.98 -3.19 1.65
C THR A 101 -20.41 -2.72 0.25
N GLY A 102 -19.48 -2.21 -0.57
CA GLY A 102 -19.80 -1.74 -1.92
C GLY A 102 -20.17 -2.85 -2.89
N PHE A 103 -19.64 -4.07 -2.70
CA PHE A 103 -19.91 -5.22 -3.56
C PHE A 103 -21.36 -5.66 -3.46
N LYS A 104 -21.96 -5.61 -2.26
CA LYS A 104 -23.37 -5.95 -2.04
C LYS A 104 -24.33 -5.16 -2.94
N ASP A 105 -24.04 -3.89 -3.17
CA ASP A 105 -24.94 -2.98 -3.91
C ASP A 105 -24.85 -3.16 -5.43
N ILE A 106 -23.74 -3.72 -5.94
CA ILE A 106 -23.49 -3.90 -7.38
C ILE A 106 -23.76 -5.34 -7.87
N ILE A 107 -24.04 -6.28 -6.96
CA ILE A 107 -24.28 -7.68 -7.31
C ILE A 107 -25.61 -7.79 -8.08
N PRO A 108 -25.59 -8.37 -9.29
CA PRO A 108 -26.83 -8.70 -9.99
C PRO A 108 -27.61 -9.80 -9.26
N GLY A 109 -28.94 -9.69 -9.24
CA GLY A 109 -29.83 -10.70 -8.65
C GLY A 109 -29.97 -12.00 -9.45
N TYR A 110 -29.27 -12.12 -10.58
CA TYR A 110 -29.27 -13.30 -11.44
C TYR A 110 -27.95 -14.08 -11.35
N ARG A 111 -27.95 -15.34 -11.82
CA ARG A 111 -26.75 -16.17 -11.84
C ARG A 111 -25.84 -15.79 -13.01
N ILE A 112 -24.62 -15.39 -12.70
CA ILE A 112 -23.59 -15.06 -13.71
C ILE A 112 -23.05 -16.36 -14.32
N ARG A 113 -23.12 -16.49 -15.65
CA ARG A 113 -22.51 -17.60 -16.40
C ARG A 113 -21.32 -17.07 -17.20
N LEU A 114 -20.17 -17.73 -17.10
CA LEU A 114 -19.02 -17.39 -17.94
C LEU A 114 -19.28 -17.78 -19.40
N PRO A 115 -18.90 -16.92 -20.37
CA PRO A 115 -19.03 -17.24 -21.78
C PRO A 115 -18.13 -18.42 -22.15
N THR A 116 -18.62 -19.24 -23.08
CA THR A 116 -17.89 -20.42 -23.59
C THR A 116 -16.90 -20.00 -24.68
N GLU A 117 -15.82 -20.76 -24.90
CA GLU A 117 -14.80 -20.45 -25.91
C GLU A 117 -15.40 -20.17 -27.31
N LYS A 118 -16.42 -20.95 -27.69
CA LYS A 118 -17.15 -20.77 -28.97
C LYS A 118 -17.87 -19.41 -29.05
N GLU A 119 -18.40 -18.92 -27.94
CA GLU A 119 -19.13 -17.65 -27.87
C GLU A 119 -18.17 -16.45 -27.87
N LEU A 120 -16.97 -16.62 -27.30
CA LEU A 120 -15.91 -15.61 -27.32
C LEU A 120 -15.41 -15.31 -28.73
N GLN A 121 -15.37 -16.33 -29.59
CA GLN A 121 -14.92 -16.23 -30.98
C GLN A 121 -16.00 -15.65 -31.90
N MET A 122 -17.25 -15.59 -31.46
CA MET A 122 -18.34 -14.99 -32.23
C MET A 122 -18.28 -13.45 -32.20
N ASN A 123 -18.62 -12.84 -33.33
CA ASN A 123 -18.80 -11.39 -33.41
C ASN A 123 -20.12 -10.98 -32.75
N VAL A 124 -20.04 -10.62 -31.47
CA VAL A 124 -21.16 -10.05 -30.71
C VAL A 124 -21.12 -8.51 -30.70
N SER A 125 -22.26 -7.90 -30.38
CA SER A 125 -22.41 -6.45 -30.28
C SER A 125 -21.56 -5.84 -29.17
N LYS A 126 -21.29 -4.53 -29.26
CA LYS A 126 -20.50 -3.79 -28.25
C LYS A 126 -21.13 -3.86 -26.85
N ALA A 127 -22.46 -3.81 -26.77
CA ALA A 127 -23.18 -3.89 -25.51
C ALA A 127 -22.96 -5.25 -24.83
N VAL A 128 -23.07 -6.35 -25.57
CA VAL A 128 -22.84 -7.71 -25.05
C VAL A 128 -21.41 -7.88 -24.54
N LYS A 129 -20.41 -7.37 -25.28
CA LYS A 129 -19.00 -7.39 -24.82
C LYS A 129 -18.81 -6.62 -23.51
N LYS A 130 -19.50 -5.48 -23.36
CA LYS A 130 -19.43 -4.67 -22.13
C LYS A 130 -19.99 -5.45 -20.94
N THR A 131 -21.14 -6.11 -21.09
CA THR A 131 -21.73 -6.95 -20.05
C THR A 131 -20.81 -8.11 -19.67
N TRP A 132 -20.23 -8.81 -20.65
CA TRP A 132 -19.27 -9.88 -20.36
C TRP A 132 -18.04 -9.38 -19.61
N PHE A 133 -17.50 -8.22 -19.99
CA PHE A 133 -16.37 -7.62 -19.31
C PHE A 133 -16.70 -7.26 -17.85
N TYR A 134 -17.90 -6.71 -17.63
CA TYR A 134 -18.40 -6.40 -16.29
C TYR A 134 -18.50 -7.66 -15.44
N GLU A 135 -19.20 -8.69 -15.93
CA GLU A 135 -19.45 -9.94 -15.22
C GLU A 135 -18.17 -10.73 -14.94
N SER A 136 -17.28 -10.85 -15.93
CA SER A 136 -16.00 -11.54 -15.76
C SER A 136 -15.10 -10.84 -14.75
N THR A 137 -15.09 -9.50 -14.74
CA THR A 137 -14.34 -8.71 -13.77
C THR A 137 -14.93 -8.90 -12.37
N LEU A 138 -16.25 -8.79 -12.23
CA LEU A 138 -16.96 -8.96 -10.96
C LEU A 138 -16.69 -10.34 -10.34
N LEU A 139 -16.72 -11.39 -11.15
CA LEU A 139 -16.45 -12.75 -10.68
C LEU A 139 -14.98 -12.93 -10.26
N THR A 140 -14.05 -12.33 -10.99
CA THR A 140 -12.62 -12.43 -10.71
C THR A 140 -12.26 -11.71 -9.41
N THR A 141 -12.79 -10.50 -9.20
CA THR A 141 -12.55 -9.73 -7.96
C THR A 141 -13.22 -10.39 -6.76
N TYR A 142 -14.42 -10.94 -6.92
CA TYR A 142 -15.08 -11.71 -5.86
C TYR A 142 -14.24 -12.92 -5.41
N LYS A 143 -13.76 -13.72 -6.36
CA LYS A 143 -12.86 -14.85 -6.05
C LYS A 143 -11.61 -14.40 -5.30
N ALA A 144 -11.01 -13.30 -5.73
CA ALA A 144 -9.84 -12.74 -5.06
C ALA A 144 -10.15 -12.30 -3.63
N CYS A 145 -11.29 -11.64 -3.38
CA CYS A 145 -11.71 -11.23 -2.04
C CYS A 145 -11.89 -12.42 -1.10
N VAL A 146 -12.57 -13.49 -1.57
CA VAL A 146 -12.78 -14.70 -0.76
C VAL A 146 -11.45 -15.36 -0.39
N ILE A 147 -10.48 -15.39 -1.31
CA ILE A 147 -9.14 -15.95 -1.05
C ILE A 147 -8.40 -15.12 0.01
N LEU A 148 -8.56 -13.78 0.02
CA LEU A 148 -7.89 -12.90 0.99
C LEU A 148 -8.50 -12.94 2.39
N GLN A 149 -9.71 -13.46 2.53
CA GLN A 149 -10.42 -13.53 3.81
C GLN A 149 -10.07 -14.80 4.61
N ASN A 150 -9.49 -15.82 3.96
CA ASN A 150 -9.04 -17.08 4.58
C ASN A 150 -7.55 -17.05 4.88
#